data_AF-A0A077Z6F2-F1
#
_entry.id   AF-A0A077Z6F2-F1
#
_cell.length_a   1.000
_cell.length_b   1.000
_cell.length_c   1.000
_cell.angle_alpha   90.00
_cell.angle_beta   90.00
_cell.angle_gamma   90.00
#
_symmetry.space_group_name_H-M   'P 1'
#
loop_
_entity.id
_entity.type
_entity.pdbx_description
1 polymer ?
#
loop_
_entity_poly.entity_id
_entity_poly.type
_entity_poly.pdbx_seq_one_letter_code
_entity_poly.pdbx_strand_id
1 'polypeptide(L)'
;MSLFRLIYSQRTWSFGHLSTRLLKPLLKPPSVNLGIAESYKVKRVLQLRCRYCYFIRVRGRLHVECTKHGRHKQMEPFNVKLLW
;
A
#
# COMPACT_ATOMS: atom_id res chain seq x y z
N MET A 1 -25.53 -11.60 54.65
CA MET A 1 -24.63 -12.77 54.59
C MET A 1 -23.82 -12.67 53.30
N SER A 2 -22.50 -12.43 53.42
CA SER A 2 -21.47 -12.42 52.35
C SER A 2 -21.68 -11.40 51.21
N LEU A 3 -21.10 -10.18 51.13
CA LEU A 3 -19.75 -9.64 51.44
C LEU A 3 -18.59 -10.42 50.81
N PHE A 4 -18.25 -10.20 49.54
CA PHE A 4 -16.85 -10.22 49.07
C PHE A 4 -16.70 -9.29 47.85
N ARG A 5 -16.21 -8.06 48.10
CA ARG A 5 -14.89 -7.52 47.71
C ARG A 5 -14.76 -7.35 46.18
N LEU A 6 -14.90 -6.13 45.63
CA LEU A 6 -13.86 -5.09 45.57
C LEU A 6 -12.49 -5.73 45.23
N ILE A 7 -11.80 -5.43 44.14
CA ILE A 7 -11.12 -4.16 43.90
C ILE A 7 -10.72 -4.15 42.41
N TYR A 8 -11.25 -3.19 41.65
CA TYR A 8 -10.75 -2.84 40.32
C TYR A 8 -9.42 -2.09 40.54
N SER A 9 -8.30 -2.75 40.23
CA SER A 9 -6.96 -2.20 40.41
C SER A 9 -6.70 -1.13 39.36
N GLN A 10 -6.86 0.13 39.79
CA GLN A 10 -6.46 1.31 39.05
C GLN A 10 -4.92 1.36 39.07
N ARG A 11 -4.28 1.03 37.95
CA ARG A 11 -2.87 1.36 37.73
C ARG A 11 -2.79 2.72 37.06
N THR A 12 -2.90 3.76 37.87
CA THR A 12 -2.55 5.13 37.49
C THR A 12 -1.04 5.22 37.37
N TRP A 13 -0.54 5.37 36.14
CA TRP A 13 0.83 5.78 35.91
C TRP A 13 0.85 7.30 35.97
N SER A 14 1.40 7.81 37.07
CA SER A 14 1.78 9.20 37.24
C SER A 14 2.76 9.59 36.15
N PHE A 15 2.27 10.19 35.05
CA PHE A 15 3.12 10.85 34.09
C PHE A 15 3.60 12.16 34.72
N GLY A 16 4.77 12.08 35.34
CA GLY A 16 5.55 13.22 35.78
C GLY A 16 5.72 14.20 34.63
N HIS A 17 5.21 15.40 34.85
CA HIS A 17 5.30 16.55 33.97
C HIS A 17 6.75 17.06 33.93
N LEU A 18 7.62 16.38 33.17
CA LEU A 18 8.97 16.86 32.85
C LEU A 18 8.91 17.66 31.55
N SER A 19 8.99 18.98 31.72
CA SER A 19 9.13 19.98 30.67
C SER A 19 10.38 19.74 29.83
N THR A 20 10.20 19.27 28.59
CA THR A 20 11.11 19.52 27.47
C THR A 20 10.35 20.23 26.36
N ARG A 21 10.12 21.53 26.57
CA ARG A 21 9.94 22.47 25.46
C ARG A 21 11.22 22.42 24.61
N LEU A 22 11.25 21.65 23.50
CA LEU A 22 12.12 21.84 22.30
C LEU A 22 12.32 20.54 21.49
N LEU A 23 11.25 19.88 21.06
CA LEU A 23 11.35 18.95 19.92
C LEU A 23 10.29 19.33 18.89
N LYS A 24 10.66 20.23 17.97
CA LYS A 24 9.91 20.45 16.73
C LYS A 24 10.10 19.19 15.86
N PRO A 25 9.03 18.52 15.41
CA PRO A 25 9.19 17.42 14.45
C PRO A 25 9.71 18.02 13.13
N LEU A 26 11.02 17.86 12.88
CA LEU A 26 11.78 18.55 11.83
C LEU A 26 11.82 17.80 10.49
N LEU A 27 10.94 16.81 10.29
CA LEU A 27 10.90 16.03 9.06
C LEU A 27 9.47 16.03 8.51
N LYS A 28 9.15 17.03 7.69
CA LYS A 28 8.09 16.85 6.68
C LYS A 28 8.62 15.79 5.70
N PRO A 29 7.93 14.66 5.47
CA PRO A 29 8.39 13.71 4.47
C PRO A 29 8.51 14.45 3.12
N PRO A 30 9.58 14.21 2.33
CA PRO A 30 9.64 14.77 0.99
C PRO A 30 8.40 14.29 0.25
N SER A 31 7.62 15.22 -0.30
CA SER A 31 6.55 14.89 -1.24
C SER A 31 7.21 14.27 -2.47
N VAL A 32 7.33 12.95 -2.46
CA VAL A 32 7.84 12.21 -3.61
C VAL A 32 6.79 12.40 -4.68
N ASN A 33 7.09 13.25 -5.66
CA ASN A 33 6.35 13.30 -6.90
C ASN A 33 6.59 11.94 -7.58
N LEU A 34 5.77 10.94 -7.25
CA LEU A 34 5.63 9.75 -8.08
C LEU A 34 5.07 10.27 -9.41
N GLY A 35 5.99 10.66 -10.29
CA GLY A 35 5.68 11.13 -11.63
C GLY A 35 4.71 10.16 -12.25
N ILE A 36 3.56 10.69 -12.70
CA ILE A 36 2.36 10.00 -13.17
C ILE A 36 2.69 8.58 -13.59
N ALA A 37 2.63 7.65 -12.63
CA ALA A 37 2.90 6.26 -12.92
C ALA A 37 1.73 5.82 -13.77
N GLU A 38 1.97 5.61 -15.08
CA GLU A 38 0.92 5.17 -15.99
C GLU A 38 0.34 3.85 -15.46
N SER A 39 -0.87 3.96 -14.91
CA SER A 39 -1.56 2.84 -14.27
C SER A 39 -1.90 1.77 -15.32
N TYR A 40 -1.72 0.51 -14.97
CA TYR A 40 -2.14 -0.61 -15.80
C TYR A 40 -3.66 -0.68 -15.91
N LYS A 41 -4.17 -0.92 -17.12
CA LYS A 41 -5.58 -1.28 -17.32
C LYS A 41 -5.78 -2.77 -17.09
N VAL A 42 -6.54 -3.13 -16.07
CA VAL A 42 -6.84 -4.54 -15.79
C VAL A 42 -7.86 -5.07 -16.81
N LYS A 43 -7.51 -6.16 -17.52
CA LYS A 43 -8.36 -6.80 -18.54
C LYS A 43 -8.25 -8.31 -18.49
N ARG A 44 -9.36 -9.01 -18.74
CA ARG A 44 -9.39 -10.48 -18.87
C ARG A 44 -8.72 -10.98 -20.15
N VAL A 45 -8.81 -10.19 -21.23
CA VAL A 45 -8.17 -10.48 -22.51
C VAL A 45 -7.19 -9.36 -22.81
N LEU A 46 -5.91 -9.72 -22.96
CA LEU A 46 -4.84 -8.78 -23.26
C LEU A 46 -4.60 -8.72 -24.77
N GLN A 47 -4.39 -7.51 -25.30
CA GLN A 47 -4.13 -7.29 -26.71
C GLN A 47 -2.98 -6.30 -26.91
N LEU A 48 -2.12 -6.61 -27.89
CA LEU A 48 -1.07 -5.71 -28.37
C LEU A 48 -1.69 -4.68 -29.31
N ARG A 49 -1.52 -3.39 -29.00
CA ARG A 49 -2.10 -2.29 -29.79
C ARG A 49 -1.12 -1.62 -30.75
N CYS A 50 0.18 -1.87 -30.59
CA CYS A 50 1.23 -1.34 -31.46
C CYS A 50 2.44 -2.27 -31.47
N ARG A 51 3.35 -2.05 -32.43
CA ARG A 51 4.61 -2.80 -32.57
C ARG A 51 5.56 -2.77 -31.38
N TYR A 52 5.40 -1.77 -30.48
CA TYR A 52 6.20 -1.63 -29.26
C TYR A 52 5.56 -2.32 -28.04
N CYS A 53 4.38 -2.92 -28.19
CA CYS A 53 3.76 -3.67 -27.11
C CYS A 53 4.33 -5.09 -27.08
N TYR A 54 4.60 -5.62 -25.90
CA TYR A 54 5.01 -7.01 -25.72
C TYR A 54 4.39 -7.60 -24.44
N PHE A 55 4.28 -8.92 -24.42
CA PHE A 55 3.82 -9.65 -23.25
C PHE A 55 4.97 -9.92 -22.29
N ILE A 56 4.69 -9.80 -20.99
CA ILE A 56 5.63 -10.17 -19.93
C ILE A 56 4.85 -10.83 -18.78
N ARG A 57 5.43 -11.86 -18.17
CA ARG A 57 4.87 -12.45 -16.95
C ARG A 57 5.55 -11.87 -15.72
N VAL A 58 4.76 -11.28 -14.83
CA VAL A 58 5.23 -10.67 -13.58
C VAL A 58 4.39 -11.23 -12.43
N ARG A 59 5.04 -11.84 -11.43
CA ARG A 59 4.37 -12.43 -10.25
C ARG A 59 3.19 -13.36 -10.61
N GLY A 60 3.37 -14.19 -11.65
CA GLY A 60 2.37 -15.15 -12.10
C GLY A 60 1.21 -14.57 -12.92
N ARG A 61 1.21 -13.27 -13.24
CA ARG A 61 0.19 -12.64 -14.08
C ARG A 61 0.78 -12.22 -15.42
N LEU A 62 0.00 -12.29 -16.49
CA LEU A 62 0.40 -11.73 -17.79
C LEU A 62 0.14 -10.23 -17.80
N HIS A 63 1.11 -9.48 -18.30
CA HIS A 63 1.06 -8.04 -18.49
C HIS A 63 1.38 -7.72 -19.95
N VAL A 64 0.83 -6.62 -20.45
CA VAL A 64 1.26 -5.98 -21.69
C VAL A 64 2.03 -4.74 -21.30
N GLU A 65 3.31 -4.69 -21.66
CA GLU A 65 4.14 -3.51 -21.55
C GLU A 65 4.27 -2.81 -22.89
N CYS A 66 4.52 -1.50 -22.84
CA CYS A 66 4.81 -0.72 -24.03
C CYS A 66 5.83 0.37 -23.72
N THR A 67 6.94 0.39 -24.46
CA THR A 67 8.01 1.37 -24.26
C THR A 67 7.67 2.76 -24.76
N LYS A 68 6.78 2.86 -25.77
CA LYS A 68 6.43 4.14 -26.43
C LYS A 68 5.18 4.81 -25.85
N HIS A 69 4.20 4.03 -25.40
CA HIS A 69 2.88 4.52 -25.02
C HIS A 69 2.38 3.79 -23.77
N GLY A 70 2.53 4.33 -22.54
CA GLY A 70 2.04 3.56 -21.39
C GLY A 70 0.53 3.59 -21.21
N ARG A 71 -0.22 4.38 -21.98
CA ARG A 71 -1.66 4.13 -22.21
C ARG A 71 -1.94 2.72 -22.75
N HIS A 72 -0.95 2.01 -23.30
CA HIS A 72 -1.05 0.63 -23.77
C HIS A 72 -0.93 -0.43 -22.67
N LYS A 73 -0.40 -0.06 -21.50
CA LYS A 73 -0.18 -0.96 -20.37
C LYS A 73 -1.46 -1.65 -19.94
N GLN A 74 -1.44 -2.98 -19.95
CA GLN A 74 -2.57 -3.82 -19.53
C GLN A 74 -2.07 -4.94 -18.63
N MET A 75 -2.96 -5.48 -17.80
CA MET A 75 -2.61 -6.50 -16.80
C MET A 75 -3.76 -7.47 -16.61
N GLU A 76 -3.46 -8.77 -16.45
CA GLU A 76 -4.45 -9.77 -16.08
C GLU A 76 -5.05 -9.49 -14.69
N PRO A 77 -6.36 -9.76 -14.49
CA PRO A 77 -6.97 -9.66 -13.17
C PRO A 77 -6.26 -10.59 -12.19
N PHE A 78 -6.15 -10.15 -10.93
CA PHE A 78 -5.68 -11.04 -9.90
C PHE A 78 -6.71 -12.14 -9.66
N ASN A 79 -6.31 -13.39 -9.83
CA ASN A 79 -7.10 -14.49 -9.31
C ASN A 79 -6.49 -14.97 -8.00
N VAL A 80 -7.13 -14.62 -6.89
CA VAL A 80 -6.69 -15.05 -5.56
C VAL A 80 -6.74 -16.59 -5.43
N LYS A 81 -7.62 -17.25 -6.20
CA LYS A 81 -7.78 -18.71 -6.19
C LYS A 81 -6.59 -19.48 -6.77
N LEU A 82 -5.59 -18.81 -7.35
CA LEU A 82 -4.37 -19.46 -7.86
C LEU A 82 -3.21 -19.42 -6.85
N LEU A 83 -3.45 -18.92 -5.63
CA LEU A 83 -2.42 -18.77 -4.59
C LEU A 83 -2.52 -19.78 -3.44
N TRP A 84 -3.53 -20.66 -3.44
CA TRP A 84 -3.74 -21.73 -2.47
C TRP A 84 -4.21 -23.00 -3.20
#